data_AF-A0A6G7ZB66-F1
#
_entry.id   AF-A0A6G7ZB66-F1
#
_cell.length_a   1.000
_cell.length_b   1.000
_cell.length_c   1.000
_cell.angle_alpha   90.00
_cell.angle_beta   90.00
_cell.angle_gamma   90.00
#
_symmetry.space_group_name_H-M   'P 1'
#
loop_
_entity.id
_entity.type
_entity.pdbx_description
1 polymer ?
#
loop_
_entity_poly.entity_id
_entity_poly.type
_entity_poly.pdbx_seq_one_letter_code
_entity_poly.pdbx_strand_id
1 'polypeptide(L)'
;MYYLLFIYLLAISFIPLPKKYEQKDKLIRLIFAAVPLILISVMRYGVGADYFSYQYLYDKTSYVSTSVMRWEFPNIDIGFLYLMKGFGLLHIPYWGFVAILSTLQILAMSWWIYRNSENVGLSMLVYYAMFLFVWNFSALRQGLVITFALLLFDKDFEMPVWAEILLILGLSLFHSSALILLLYVISKRINISRNAILVIFVTCIVISLLPFSTLLGRFAHIEIVARFLEYVGTTGYRNLLSFASLARIALFIGTVLFYKAITSDTYSKNIVNAFLLGFALYLALSFAPVAAGRFASYYYILAILVFPMIVTKGPEVYARLFSAVHILITSALVIFLGVSLMKEVSTMAEQTEYVGDARMMPYTTLMNKDATQFKSTYAHLVYDYEQRDVRYLDFKAKEPTVTGNIKPAREQDTFVSVWSESLQTYIYLNQRGERVTDLTSNTRSPIYGYNIMYPNFYGGYPIDSVYNLVTESISDPRTIGPEVSLDFARSNEYPVTVEMTQNELDSRILALFDDVTQITSILERTFVQNDYKIYEIVFQTVPMHVYTDMDNKPLVDRHFSTGTRLYNNAFIVTEGFKTREIYNLDNTLIWVEPAQSTSTIKN
;
A
#
# COMPACT_ATOMS: atom_id res chain seq x y z
N MET A 1 -17.55 -10.10 12.23
CA MET A 1 -17.97 -8.67 12.17
C MET A 1 -18.65 -8.34 10.84
N TYR A 2 -18.02 -8.61 9.69
CA TYR A 2 -18.55 -8.24 8.37
C TYR A 2 -19.99 -8.70 8.11
N TYR A 3 -20.26 -10.01 8.28
CA TYR A 3 -21.59 -10.57 8.08
C TYR A 3 -22.65 -10.05 9.08
N LEU A 4 -22.25 -9.75 10.32
CA LEU A 4 -23.15 -9.15 11.31
C LEU A 4 -23.54 -7.73 10.89
N LEU A 5 -22.58 -6.94 10.39
CA LEU A 5 -22.86 -5.61 9.87
C LEU A 5 -23.75 -5.66 8.62
N PHE A 6 -23.57 -6.65 7.76
CA PHE A 6 -24.47 -6.88 6.62
C PHE A 6 -25.91 -7.12 7.07
N ILE A 7 -26.12 -8.04 8.03
CA ILE A 7 -27.45 -8.35 8.59
C ILE A 7 -28.05 -7.11 9.25
N TYR A 8 -27.25 -6.34 9.97
CA TYR A 8 -27.66 -5.08 10.60
C TYR A 8 -28.12 -4.04 9.55
N LEU A 9 -27.35 -3.84 8.48
CA LEU A 9 -27.71 -2.92 7.40
C LEU A 9 -28.93 -3.42 6.61
N LEU A 10 -29.09 -4.74 6.46
CA LEU A 10 -30.28 -5.34 5.88
C LEU A 10 -31.52 -5.02 6.72
N ALA A 11 -31.43 -5.19 8.05
CA ALA A 11 -32.50 -4.84 8.98
C ALA A 11 -32.85 -3.34 8.88
N ILE A 12 -31.84 -2.46 8.86
CA ILE A 12 -32.05 -1.00 8.68
C ILE A 12 -32.61 -0.66 7.31
N SER A 13 -32.43 -1.49 6.29
CA SER A 13 -32.95 -1.19 4.94
C SER A 13 -34.45 -1.48 4.82
N PHE A 14 -34.96 -2.48 5.54
CA PHE A 14 -36.31 -3.00 5.33
C PHE A 14 -37.25 -2.87 6.54
N ILE A 15 -36.74 -2.68 7.76
CA ILE A 15 -37.60 -2.48 8.93
C ILE A 15 -38.26 -1.10 8.82
N PRO A 16 -39.60 -1.01 8.92
CA PRO A 16 -40.29 0.27 8.92
C PRO A 16 -39.99 1.03 10.22
N LEU A 17 -39.72 2.33 10.10
CA LEU A 17 -39.59 3.18 11.28
C LEU A 17 -40.96 3.50 11.87
N PRO A 18 -41.05 3.73 13.19
CA PRO A 18 -42.27 4.25 13.81
C PRO A 18 -42.75 5.54 13.12
N LYS A 19 -44.07 5.71 12.93
CA LYS A 19 -44.67 6.87 12.24
C LYS A 19 -44.15 8.24 12.72
N LYS A 20 -43.83 8.38 14.02
CA LYS A 20 -43.23 9.60 14.58
C LYS A 20 -41.90 10.03 13.93
N TYR A 21 -41.24 9.13 13.21
CA TYR A 21 -39.93 9.37 12.60
C TYR A 21 -39.97 9.35 11.07
N GLU A 22 -41.14 9.21 10.45
CA GLU A 22 -41.28 9.08 8.99
C GLU A 22 -40.66 10.26 8.22
N GLN A 23 -40.83 11.48 8.72
CA GLN A 23 -40.22 12.68 8.12
C GLN A 23 -38.68 12.73 8.23
N LYS A 24 -38.10 11.98 9.17
CA LYS A 24 -36.65 11.91 9.41
C LYS A 24 -36.06 10.57 8.95
N ASP A 25 -36.84 9.73 8.27
CA ASP A 25 -36.47 8.36 7.94
C ASP A 25 -35.14 8.28 7.17
N LYS A 26 -34.98 9.12 6.14
CA LYS A 26 -33.73 9.19 5.37
C LYS A 26 -32.51 9.50 6.24
N LEU A 27 -32.61 10.50 7.11
CA LEU A 27 -31.49 10.93 7.96
C LEU A 27 -31.18 9.87 9.03
N ILE A 28 -32.21 9.27 9.63
CA ILE A 28 -32.04 8.21 10.64
C ILE A 28 -31.34 7.00 10.01
N ARG A 29 -31.86 6.49 8.87
CA ARG A 29 -31.22 5.37 8.16
C ARG A 29 -29.78 5.68 7.77
N LEU A 30 -29.51 6.93 7.36
CA LEU A 30 -28.16 7.36 7.04
C LEU A 30 -27.23 7.27 8.25
N ILE A 31 -27.60 7.87 9.39
CA ILE A 31 -26.76 7.92 10.58
C ILE A 31 -26.51 6.50 11.11
N PHE A 32 -27.57 5.69 11.23
CA PHE A 32 -27.47 4.32 11.71
C PHE A 32 -26.66 3.42 10.77
N ALA A 33 -26.63 3.70 9.46
CA ALA A 33 -25.76 3.00 8.53
C ALA A 33 -24.31 3.53 8.55
N ALA A 34 -24.11 4.85 8.52
CA ALA A 34 -22.79 5.47 8.36
C ALA A 34 -21.90 5.31 9.60
N VAL A 35 -22.45 5.46 10.81
CA VAL A 35 -21.67 5.39 12.05
C VAL A 35 -20.95 4.05 12.21
N PRO A 36 -21.61 2.88 12.09
CA PRO A 36 -20.93 1.59 12.15
C PRO A 36 -19.89 1.40 11.04
N LEU A 37 -20.16 1.91 9.84
CA LEU A 37 -19.20 1.85 8.72
C LEU A 37 -17.94 2.65 9.02
N ILE A 38 -18.07 3.83 9.62
CA ILE A 38 -16.92 4.63 10.06
C ILE A 38 -16.15 3.90 11.18
N LEU A 39 -16.86 3.33 12.16
CA LEU A 39 -16.21 2.60 13.26
C LEU A 39 -15.37 1.40 12.75
N ILE A 40 -15.92 0.57 11.87
CA ILE A 40 -15.16 -0.55 11.27
C ILE A 40 -14.09 -0.08 10.27
N SER A 41 -14.10 1.19 9.89
CA SER A 41 -13.08 1.74 9.01
C SER A 41 -11.91 2.32 9.78
N VAL A 42 -12.20 2.98 10.90
CA VAL A 42 -11.21 3.65 11.76
C VAL A 42 -10.46 2.64 12.62
N MET A 43 -11.16 1.61 13.11
CA MET A 43 -10.55 0.64 14.02
C MET A 43 -9.72 -0.43 13.31
N ARG A 44 -9.67 -0.46 11.98
CA ARG A 44 -9.15 -1.60 11.19
C ARG A 44 -7.63 -1.73 11.26
N TYR A 45 -7.14 -2.96 11.24
CA TYR A 45 -5.72 -3.30 11.04
C TYR A 45 -5.61 -4.47 10.08
N GLY A 46 -4.81 -4.34 9.01
CA GLY A 46 -4.64 -5.40 8.00
C GLY A 46 -5.90 -5.73 7.19
N VAL A 47 -6.95 -4.92 7.28
CA VAL A 47 -8.19 -5.09 6.50
C VAL A 47 -8.06 -4.31 5.21
N GLY A 48 -8.19 -4.99 4.07
CA GLY A 48 -8.01 -4.45 2.73
C GLY A 48 -6.72 -4.99 2.10
N ALA A 49 -6.80 -5.39 0.83
CA ALA A 49 -5.72 -6.06 0.11
C ALA A 49 -4.41 -5.27 0.10
N ASP A 50 -4.52 -3.95 -0.06
CA ASP A 50 -3.36 -3.07 -0.19
C ASP A 50 -2.92 -2.46 1.16
N TYR A 51 -3.52 -2.83 2.29
CA TYR A 51 -3.34 -2.15 3.58
C TYR A 51 -1.85 -2.01 3.97
N PHE A 52 -1.09 -3.10 3.93
CA PHE A 52 0.32 -3.09 4.32
C PHE A 52 1.21 -2.42 3.28
N SER A 53 0.86 -2.51 1.99
CA SER A 53 1.60 -1.81 0.94
C SER A 53 1.52 -0.30 1.11
N TYR A 54 0.32 0.21 1.44
CA TYR A 54 0.12 1.63 1.74
C TYR A 54 0.78 2.03 3.06
N GLN A 55 0.78 1.16 4.08
CA GLN A 55 1.50 1.43 5.33
C GLN A 55 3.00 1.60 5.07
N TYR A 56 3.60 0.63 4.38
CA TYR A 56 5.00 0.64 4.02
C TYR A 56 5.37 1.92 3.24
N LEU A 57 4.57 2.27 2.22
CA LEU A 57 4.79 3.48 1.43
C LEU A 57 4.67 4.74 2.28
N TYR A 58 3.62 4.84 3.10
CA TYR A 58 3.38 5.98 3.97
C TYR A 58 4.54 6.20 4.95
N ASP A 59 4.93 5.14 5.66
CA ASP A 59 6.02 5.20 6.63
C ASP A 59 7.33 5.60 5.95
N LYS A 60 7.63 5.03 4.77
CA LYS A 60 8.82 5.40 3.99
C LYS A 60 8.80 6.86 3.51
N THR A 61 7.65 7.37 3.03
CA THR A 61 7.54 8.76 2.54
C THR A 61 7.84 9.81 3.60
N SER A 62 7.64 9.48 4.88
CA SER A 62 7.94 10.40 5.98
C SER A 62 9.44 10.70 6.07
N TYR A 63 10.31 9.74 5.74
CA TYR A 63 11.76 9.80 5.95
C TYR A 63 12.58 9.96 4.67
N VAL A 64 11.99 9.68 3.52
CA VAL A 64 12.67 9.73 2.22
C VAL A 64 12.17 10.93 1.41
N SER A 65 13.05 11.48 0.56
CA SER A 65 12.68 12.58 -0.33
C SER A 65 11.69 12.12 -1.40
N THR A 66 10.88 13.05 -1.92
CA THR A 66 9.90 12.73 -2.96
C THR A 66 10.55 12.30 -4.27
N SER A 67 11.77 12.76 -4.56
CA SER A 67 12.53 12.33 -5.75
C SER A 67 12.95 10.87 -5.66
N VAL A 68 13.47 10.44 -4.50
CA VAL A 68 13.82 9.03 -4.27
C VAL A 68 12.58 8.16 -4.27
N MET A 69 11.49 8.58 -3.62
CA MET A 69 10.21 7.86 -3.66
C MET A 69 9.69 7.67 -5.08
N ARG A 70 9.84 8.67 -5.97
CA ARG A 70 9.43 8.54 -7.37
C ARG A 70 10.32 7.63 -8.19
N TRP A 71 11.61 7.58 -7.88
CA TRP A 71 12.54 6.68 -8.56
C TRP A 71 12.28 5.22 -8.18
N GLU A 72 12.05 4.94 -6.89
CA GLU A 72 11.74 3.59 -6.42
C GLU A 72 10.31 3.13 -6.75
N PHE A 73 9.33 4.04 -6.69
CA PHE A 73 7.92 3.75 -6.93
C PHE A 73 7.32 4.64 -8.03
N PRO A 74 7.75 4.45 -9.30
CA PRO A 74 7.33 5.30 -10.43
C PRO A 74 5.83 5.21 -10.74
N ASN A 75 5.14 4.20 -10.20
CA ASN A 75 3.71 3.95 -10.40
C ASN A 75 2.80 4.63 -9.36
N ILE A 76 3.36 5.39 -8.42
CA ILE A 76 2.58 6.18 -7.46
C ILE A 76 2.21 7.53 -8.07
N ASP A 77 0.91 7.84 -8.05
CA ASP A 77 0.40 9.11 -8.54
C ASP A 77 0.89 10.29 -7.66
N ILE A 78 1.37 11.36 -8.31
CA ILE A 78 2.09 12.46 -7.64
C ILE A 78 1.25 13.17 -6.57
N GLY A 79 -0.04 13.37 -6.81
CA GLY A 79 -0.95 14.01 -5.86
C GLY A 79 -1.13 13.16 -4.59
N PHE A 80 -1.19 11.84 -4.75
CA PHE A 80 -1.27 10.93 -3.60
C PHE A 80 0.05 10.86 -2.81
N LEU A 81 1.20 10.93 -3.49
CA LEU A 81 2.51 11.01 -2.83
C LEU A 81 2.62 12.26 -1.94
N TYR A 82 2.23 13.43 -2.46
CA TYR A 82 2.24 14.66 -1.67
C TYR A 82 1.22 14.65 -0.53
N LEU A 83 0.06 13.99 -0.73
CA LEU A 83 -0.91 13.79 0.34
C LEU A 83 -0.31 12.99 1.50
N MET A 84 0.33 11.84 1.22
CA MET A 84 1.02 11.06 2.26
C MET A 84 2.12 11.86 2.95
N LYS A 85 2.96 12.58 2.18
CA LYS A 85 4.03 13.42 2.74
C LYS A 85 3.47 14.52 3.65
N GLY A 86 2.37 15.15 3.27
CA GLY A 86 1.71 16.18 4.07
C GLY A 86 1.26 15.66 5.44
N PHE A 87 0.63 14.49 5.49
CA PHE A 87 0.24 13.86 6.75
C PHE A 87 1.46 13.40 7.57
N GLY A 88 2.51 12.91 6.91
CA GLY A 88 3.78 12.56 7.56
C GLY A 88 4.46 13.78 8.23
N LEU A 89 4.43 14.94 7.57
CA LEU A 89 4.94 16.21 8.14
C LEU A 89 4.12 16.70 9.35
N LEU A 90 2.84 16.32 9.43
CA LEU A 90 1.99 16.58 10.60
C LEU A 90 2.15 15.53 11.70
N HIS A 91 3.07 14.58 11.55
CA HIS A 91 3.30 13.46 12.47
C HIS A 91 2.06 12.59 12.71
N ILE A 92 1.14 12.54 11.74
CA ILE A 92 -0.02 11.66 11.82
C ILE A 92 0.47 10.22 11.53
N PRO A 93 0.21 9.23 12.40
CA PRO A 93 0.58 7.84 12.12
C PRO A 93 -0.29 7.26 11.00
N TYR A 94 0.19 6.20 10.33
CA TYR A 94 -0.52 5.59 9.19
C TYR A 94 -1.99 5.23 9.49
N TRP A 95 -2.26 4.66 10.68
CA TRP A 95 -3.64 4.34 11.07
C TRP A 95 -4.54 5.58 11.13
N GLY A 96 -3.99 6.73 11.54
CA GLY A 96 -4.68 8.02 11.58
C GLY A 96 -4.93 8.58 10.18
N PHE A 97 -3.93 8.47 9.29
CA PHE A 97 -4.07 8.83 7.88
C PHE A 97 -5.22 8.05 7.22
N VAL A 98 -5.23 6.72 7.38
CA VAL A 98 -6.27 5.86 6.83
C VAL A 98 -7.64 6.15 7.47
N ALA A 99 -7.70 6.34 8.79
CA ALA A 99 -8.93 6.67 9.50
C ALA A 99 -9.56 7.97 8.97
N ILE A 100 -8.76 9.02 8.78
CA ILE A 100 -9.23 10.31 8.25
C ILE A 100 -9.72 10.17 6.82
N LEU A 101 -8.94 9.52 5.94
CA LEU A 101 -9.32 9.35 4.54
C LEU A 101 -10.61 8.55 4.40
N SER A 102 -10.69 7.39 5.05
CA SER A 102 -11.88 6.55 4.93
C SER A 102 -13.11 7.19 5.59
N THR A 103 -12.95 7.93 6.68
CA THR A 103 -14.06 8.71 7.27
C THR A 103 -14.55 9.78 6.30
N LEU A 104 -13.64 10.55 5.69
CA LEU A 104 -13.98 11.54 4.67
C LEU A 104 -14.72 10.91 3.50
N GLN A 105 -14.24 9.76 3.01
CA GLN A 105 -14.88 9.04 1.90
C GLN A 105 -16.28 8.55 2.26
N ILE A 106 -16.45 7.94 3.44
CA ILE A 106 -17.74 7.43 3.90
C ILE A 106 -18.72 8.59 4.12
N LEU A 107 -18.27 9.71 4.70
CA LEU A 107 -19.13 10.89 4.91
C LEU A 107 -19.57 11.51 3.59
N ALA A 108 -18.65 11.70 2.64
CA ALA A 108 -18.97 12.24 1.32
C ALA A 108 -19.92 11.32 0.54
N MET A 109 -19.67 10.01 0.56
CA MET A 109 -20.58 9.01 -0.03
C MET A 109 -21.96 9.04 0.64
N SER A 110 -22.00 9.07 1.97
CA SER A 110 -23.24 9.10 2.75
C SER A 110 -24.05 10.36 2.42
N TRP A 111 -23.38 11.51 2.35
CA TRP A 111 -24.03 12.76 1.98
C TRP A 111 -24.56 12.74 0.54
N TRP A 112 -23.79 12.22 -0.42
CA TRP A 112 -24.25 12.04 -1.78
C TRP A 112 -25.46 11.11 -1.87
N ILE A 113 -25.45 9.97 -1.15
CA ILE A 113 -26.58 9.04 -1.06
C ILE A 113 -27.81 9.73 -0.47
N TYR A 114 -27.66 10.49 0.61
CA TYR A 114 -28.75 11.19 1.27
C TYR A 114 -29.49 12.15 0.33
N ARG A 115 -28.73 12.89 -0.49
CA ARG A 115 -29.28 13.85 -1.46
C ARG A 115 -29.91 13.17 -2.67
N ASN A 116 -29.27 12.13 -3.19
CA ASN A 116 -29.55 11.60 -4.52
C ASN A 116 -30.39 10.32 -4.53
N SER A 117 -30.50 9.61 -3.40
CA SER A 117 -31.25 8.35 -3.33
C SER A 117 -32.67 8.50 -2.77
N GLU A 118 -33.59 7.73 -3.34
CA GLU A 118 -34.95 7.55 -2.81
C GLU A 118 -34.96 6.60 -1.61
N ASN A 119 -34.10 5.58 -1.59
CA ASN A 119 -33.98 4.60 -0.50
C ASN A 119 -32.56 4.57 0.04
N VAL A 120 -32.31 5.39 1.06
CA VAL A 120 -31.00 5.56 1.70
C VAL A 120 -30.49 4.27 2.33
N GLY A 121 -31.34 3.53 3.04
CA GLY A 121 -30.95 2.29 3.71
C GLY A 121 -30.39 1.27 2.72
N LEU A 122 -31.15 0.98 1.65
CA LEU A 122 -30.73 0.04 0.62
C LEU A 122 -29.48 0.54 -0.15
N SER A 123 -29.36 1.84 -0.39
CA SER A 123 -28.17 2.42 -1.03
C SER A 123 -26.91 2.23 -0.19
N MET A 124 -27.02 2.42 1.13
CA MET A 124 -25.92 2.18 2.07
C MET A 124 -25.56 0.70 2.15
N LEU A 125 -26.54 -0.21 2.06
CA LEU A 125 -26.29 -1.65 1.98
C LEU A 125 -25.56 -2.04 0.69
N VAL A 126 -25.96 -1.48 -0.46
CA VAL A 126 -25.28 -1.66 -1.75
C VAL A 126 -23.84 -1.14 -1.68
N TYR A 127 -23.64 0.07 -1.13
CA TYR A 127 -22.32 0.65 -0.91
C TYR A 127 -21.43 -0.27 -0.06
N TYR A 128 -21.95 -0.74 1.07
CA TYR A 128 -21.23 -1.64 1.97
C TYR A 128 -20.81 -2.94 1.28
N ALA A 129 -21.76 -3.62 0.66
CA ALA A 129 -21.56 -4.97 0.14
C ALA A 129 -20.71 -5.04 -1.14
N MET A 130 -20.66 -3.96 -1.92
CA MET A 130 -20.01 -3.97 -3.24
C MET A 130 -18.81 -3.02 -3.37
N PHE A 131 -18.74 -1.96 -2.56
CA PHE A 131 -17.83 -0.85 -2.82
C PHE A 131 -16.93 -0.50 -1.64
N LEU A 132 -17.36 -0.72 -0.40
CA LEU A 132 -16.59 -0.31 0.78
C LEU A 132 -15.19 -0.95 0.80
N PHE A 133 -15.11 -2.28 0.69
CA PHE A 133 -13.87 -3.04 0.84
C PHE A 133 -12.84 -2.74 -0.25
N VAL A 134 -13.30 -2.68 -1.51
CA VAL A 134 -12.39 -2.41 -2.63
C VAL A 134 -11.90 -0.97 -2.59
N TRP A 135 -12.81 -0.01 -2.46
CA TRP A 135 -12.48 1.39 -2.73
C TRP A 135 -12.08 2.18 -1.49
N ASN A 136 -12.54 1.80 -0.30
CA ASN A 136 -12.13 2.48 0.94
C ASN A 136 -11.09 1.69 1.71
N PHE A 137 -11.04 0.36 1.59
CA PHE A 137 -10.09 -0.43 2.35
C PHE A 137 -8.85 -0.83 1.56
N SER A 138 -8.98 -1.07 0.26
CA SER A 138 -7.88 -1.54 -0.59
C SER A 138 -7.36 -0.42 -1.49
N ALA A 139 -7.99 -0.18 -2.63
CA ALA A 139 -7.56 0.77 -3.65
C ALA A 139 -7.81 2.25 -3.26
N LEU A 140 -7.17 2.72 -2.16
CA LEU A 140 -7.36 4.03 -1.53
C LEU A 140 -7.25 5.19 -2.52
N ARG A 141 -6.26 5.14 -3.42
CA ARG A 141 -6.07 6.15 -4.47
C ARG A 141 -7.32 6.28 -5.35
N GLN A 142 -7.76 5.15 -5.89
CA GLN A 142 -8.89 5.12 -6.81
C GLN A 142 -10.21 5.44 -6.09
N GLY A 143 -10.39 4.93 -4.88
CA GLY A 143 -11.58 5.22 -4.10
C GLY A 143 -11.69 6.68 -3.69
N LEU A 144 -10.57 7.35 -3.37
CA LEU A 144 -10.57 8.79 -3.10
C LEU A 144 -11.11 9.55 -4.31
N VAL A 145 -10.62 9.19 -5.49
CA VAL A 145 -11.07 9.78 -6.74
C VAL A 145 -12.55 9.48 -7.02
N ILE A 146 -13.01 8.24 -6.85
CA ILE A 146 -14.41 7.86 -7.05
C ILE A 146 -15.32 8.70 -6.15
N THR A 147 -14.99 8.84 -4.87
CA THR A 147 -15.79 9.62 -3.91
C THR A 147 -15.92 11.08 -4.34
N PHE A 148 -14.83 11.74 -4.70
CA PHE A 148 -14.91 13.15 -5.13
C PHE A 148 -15.54 13.31 -6.52
N ALA A 149 -15.39 12.31 -7.40
CA ALA A 149 -16.08 12.28 -8.69
C ALA A 149 -17.61 12.21 -8.55
N LEU A 150 -18.16 11.85 -7.38
CA LEU A 150 -19.61 11.87 -7.12
C LEU A 150 -20.22 13.27 -7.31
N LEU A 151 -19.44 14.34 -7.17
CA LEU A 151 -19.88 15.70 -7.47
C LEU A 151 -20.33 15.87 -8.93
N LEU A 152 -19.80 15.07 -9.87
CA LEU A 152 -20.23 15.06 -11.27
C LEU A 152 -21.62 14.44 -11.45
N PHE A 153 -22.07 13.65 -10.49
CA PHE A 153 -23.32 12.89 -10.51
C PHE A 153 -24.35 13.41 -9.50
N ASP A 154 -24.08 14.51 -8.80
CA ASP A 154 -25.02 15.07 -7.83
C ASP A 154 -26.10 15.90 -8.52
N LYS A 155 -27.37 15.67 -8.17
CA LYS A 155 -28.54 16.28 -8.82
C LYS A 155 -28.64 17.79 -8.60
N ASP A 156 -28.07 18.29 -7.51
CA ASP A 156 -28.22 19.67 -7.04
C ASP A 156 -26.90 20.46 -7.20
N PHE A 157 -25.85 19.83 -7.77
CA PHE A 157 -24.53 20.43 -7.92
C PHE A 157 -24.19 20.60 -9.41
N GLU A 158 -24.62 21.71 -9.98
CA GLU A 158 -24.31 22.04 -11.36
C GLU A 158 -22.98 22.79 -11.47
N MET A 159 -22.10 22.32 -12.35
CA MET A 159 -20.83 22.94 -12.67
C MET A 159 -20.79 23.34 -14.15
N PRO A 160 -20.14 24.46 -14.51
CA PRO A 160 -19.81 24.71 -15.91
C PRO A 160 -18.78 23.67 -16.41
N VAL A 161 -18.78 23.41 -17.72
CA VAL A 161 -17.91 22.38 -18.37
C VAL A 161 -16.45 22.50 -17.95
N TRP A 162 -15.91 23.72 -17.93
CA TRP A 162 -14.52 23.96 -17.60
C TRP A 162 -14.20 23.54 -16.16
N ALA A 163 -15.14 23.71 -15.21
CA ALA A 163 -14.96 23.31 -13.82
C ALA A 163 -15.04 21.78 -13.67
N GLU A 164 -15.88 21.10 -14.46
CA GLU A 164 -15.90 19.63 -14.52
C GLU A 164 -14.56 19.07 -15.03
N ILE A 165 -14.02 19.68 -16.09
CA ILE A 165 -12.73 19.28 -16.65
C ILE A 165 -11.61 19.53 -15.63
N LEU A 166 -11.57 20.69 -14.98
CA LEU A 166 -10.57 20.99 -13.95
C LEU A 166 -10.67 20.03 -12.77
N LEU A 167 -11.88 19.68 -12.33
CA LEU A 167 -12.08 18.66 -11.30
C LEU A 167 -11.47 17.32 -11.75
N ILE A 168 -11.77 16.86 -12.96
CA ILE A 168 -11.25 15.59 -13.49
C ILE A 168 -9.71 15.61 -13.61
N LEU A 169 -9.13 16.72 -14.07
CA LEU A 169 -7.68 16.89 -14.15
C LEU A 169 -7.03 16.89 -12.76
N GLY A 170 -7.62 17.59 -11.78
CA GLY A 170 -7.16 17.55 -10.40
C GLY A 170 -7.23 16.15 -9.80
N LEU A 171 -8.33 15.43 -10.05
CA LEU A 171 -8.50 14.04 -9.64
C LEU A 171 -7.49 13.09 -10.30
N SER A 172 -7.11 13.36 -11.55
CA SER A 172 -6.10 12.55 -12.26
C SER A 172 -4.71 12.62 -11.64
N LEU A 173 -4.43 13.63 -10.81
CA LEU A 173 -3.18 13.72 -10.04
C LEU A 173 -3.14 12.69 -8.89
N PHE A 174 -4.29 12.25 -8.38
CA PHE A 174 -4.40 11.23 -7.34
C PHE A 174 -4.56 9.83 -7.92
N HIS A 175 -5.20 9.73 -9.08
CA HIS A 175 -5.27 8.50 -9.84
C HIS A 175 -5.55 8.78 -11.32
N SER A 176 -4.56 8.51 -12.18
CA SER A 176 -4.62 8.82 -13.62
C SER A 176 -5.86 8.29 -14.35
N SER A 177 -6.48 7.19 -13.89
CA SER A 177 -7.69 6.66 -14.52
C SER A 177 -8.92 7.57 -14.41
N ALA A 178 -8.87 8.63 -13.59
CA ALA A 178 -9.93 9.64 -13.49
C ALA A 178 -10.29 10.26 -14.85
N LEU A 179 -9.33 10.32 -15.79
CA LEU A 179 -9.51 10.89 -17.11
C LEU A 179 -10.65 10.22 -17.91
N ILE A 180 -11.02 8.99 -17.58
CA ILE A 180 -12.16 8.31 -18.21
C ILE A 180 -13.51 9.01 -17.96
N LEU A 181 -13.60 9.83 -16.90
CA LEU A 181 -14.77 10.66 -16.60
C LEU A 181 -15.00 11.78 -17.63
N LEU A 182 -14.02 12.09 -18.49
CA LEU A 182 -14.24 12.98 -19.63
C LEU A 182 -15.31 12.43 -20.59
N LEU A 183 -15.43 11.10 -20.71
CA LEU A 183 -16.50 10.47 -21.48
C LEU A 183 -17.88 10.75 -20.87
N TYR A 184 -17.97 10.86 -19.54
CA TYR A 184 -19.22 11.22 -18.86
C TYR A 184 -19.61 12.68 -19.14
N VAL A 185 -18.64 13.61 -19.11
CA VAL A 185 -18.86 15.02 -19.47
C VAL A 185 -19.44 15.17 -20.87
N ILE A 186 -18.99 14.33 -21.81
CA ILE A 186 -19.55 14.25 -23.16
C ILE A 186 -20.94 13.61 -23.13
N SER A 187 -21.09 12.43 -22.52
CA SER A 187 -22.34 11.66 -22.58
C SER A 187 -23.52 12.37 -21.95
N LYS A 188 -23.31 13.15 -20.88
CA LYS A 188 -24.40 13.88 -20.20
C LYS A 188 -24.95 15.06 -21.00
N ARG A 189 -24.23 15.50 -22.04
CA ARG A 189 -24.63 16.61 -22.93
C ARG A 189 -25.27 16.13 -24.22
N ILE A 190 -25.29 14.82 -24.43
CA ILE A 190 -25.91 14.19 -25.58
C ILE A 190 -27.16 13.47 -25.07
N ASN A 191 -28.30 13.65 -25.75
CA ASN A 191 -29.50 12.92 -25.41
C ASN A 191 -29.42 11.47 -25.92
N ILE A 192 -28.78 10.60 -25.14
CA ILE A 192 -28.63 9.19 -25.51
C ILE A 192 -29.94 8.45 -25.23
N SER A 193 -30.51 7.86 -26.28
CA SER A 193 -31.73 7.05 -26.21
C SER A 193 -31.42 5.62 -25.76
N ARG A 194 -32.44 4.90 -25.25
CA ARG A 194 -32.33 3.46 -24.93
C ARG A 194 -31.79 2.64 -26.10
N ASN A 195 -32.25 2.90 -27.33
CA ASN A 195 -31.82 2.18 -28.52
C ASN A 195 -30.35 2.48 -28.85
N ALA A 196 -29.91 3.73 -28.67
CA ALA A 196 -28.50 4.08 -28.84
C ALA A 196 -27.61 3.33 -27.83
N ILE A 197 -28.03 3.21 -26.56
CA ILE A 197 -27.28 2.42 -25.55
C ILE A 197 -27.18 0.95 -25.94
N LEU A 198 -28.27 0.35 -26.45
CA LEU A 198 -28.25 -1.02 -26.93
C LEU A 198 -27.27 -1.21 -28.10
N VAL A 199 -27.30 -0.29 -29.07
CA VAL A 199 -26.37 -0.31 -30.21
C VAL A 199 -24.92 -0.17 -29.73
N ILE A 200 -24.64 0.78 -28.83
CA ILE A 200 -23.31 0.97 -28.25
C ILE A 200 -22.85 -0.30 -27.53
N PHE A 201 -23.71 -0.90 -26.70
CA PHE A 201 -23.38 -2.11 -25.94
C PHE A 201 -23.07 -3.30 -26.84
N VAL A 202 -23.90 -3.57 -27.86
CA VAL A 202 -23.63 -4.61 -28.85
C VAL A 202 -22.35 -4.33 -29.64
N THR A 203 -22.12 -3.06 -30.01
CA THR A 203 -20.88 -2.66 -30.68
C THR A 203 -19.66 -2.94 -29.81
N CYS A 204 -19.71 -2.65 -28.51
CA CYS A 204 -18.63 -2.96 -27.57
C CYS A 204 -18.37 -4.47 -27.43
N ILE A 205 -19.41 -5.31 -27.52
CA ILE A 205 -19.26 -6.78 -27.56
C ILE A 205 -18.58 -7.22 -28.87
N VAL A 206 -18.89 -6.59 -30.00
CA VAL A 206 -18.21 -6.91 -31.26
C VAL A 206 -16.75 -6.44 -31.22
N ILE A 207 -16.49 -5.24 -30.69
CA ILE A 207 -15.14 -4.69 -30.50
C ILE A 207 -14.29 -5.63 -29.64
N SER A 208 -14.84 -6.19 -28.57
CA SER A 208 -14.08 -7.08 -27.68
C SER A 208 -13.68 -8.41 -28.30
N LEU A 209 -14.29 -8.80 -29.42
CA LEU A 209 -13.88 -9.98 -30.20
C LEU A 209 -12.67 -9.70 -31.11
N LEU A 210 -12.31 -8.43 -31.32
CA LEU A 210 -11.16 -8.05 -32.14
C LEU A 210 -9.84 -8.30 -31.39
N PRO A 211 -8.75 -8.66 -32.10
CA PRO A 211 -7.45 -8.95 -31.51
C PRO A 211 -6.67 -7.67 -31.11
N PHE A 212 -7.26 -6.84 -30.25
CA PHE A 212 -6.69 -5.55 -29.84
C PHE A 212 -5.32 -5.68 -29.17
N SER A 213 -5.08 -6.74 -28.39
CA SER A 213 -3.76 -6.99 -27.79
C SER A 213 -2.66 -7.12 -28.85
N THR A 214 -2.95 -7.79 -29.97
CA THR A 214 -2.00 -7.94 -31.09
C THR A 214 -1.76 -6.62 -31.81
N LEU A 215 -2.80 -5.79 -31.96
CA LEU A 215 -2.68 -4.46 -32.57
C LEU A 215 -1.87 -3.51 -31.67
N LEU A 216 -2.18 -3.47 -30.38
CA LEU A 216 -1.51 -2.62 -29.40
C LEU A 216 -0.06 -3.06 -29.14
N GLY A 217 0.25 -4.34 -29.27
CA GLY A 217 1.63 -4.85 -29.16
C GLY A 217 2.61 -4.16 -30.11
N ARG A 218 2.14 -3.69 -31.28
CA ARG A 218 2.97 -2.92 -32.24
C ARG A 218 3.39 -1.54 -31.70
N PHE A 219 2.71 -1.06 -30.67
CA PHE A 219 2.93 0.24 -30.04
C PHE A 219 3.46 0.09 -28.59
N ALA A 220 3.99 -1.08 -28.22
CA ALA A 220 4.50 -1.35 -26.88
C ALA A 220 5.67 -0.43 -26.45
N HIS A 221 6.30 0.27 -27.39
CA HIS A 221 7.32 1.29 -27.11
C HIS A 221 6.74 2.58 -26.50
N ILE A 222 5.43 2.79 -26.59
CA ILE A 222 4.75 3.91 -25.95
C ILE A 222 4.40 3.51 -24.51
N GLU A 223 4.90 4.24 -23.52
CA GLU A 223 4.77 3.88 -22.09
C GLU A 223 3.31 3.61 -21.67
N ILE A 224 2.36 4.44 -22.10
CA ILE A 224 0.94 4.23 -21.76
C ILE A 224 0.37 2.93 -22.36
N VAL A 225 0.85 2.54 -23.54
CA VAL A 225 0.46 1.29 -24.19
C VAL A 225 1.13 0.11 -23.49
N ALA A 226 2.41 0.23 -23.14
CA ALA A 226 3.14 -0.78 -22.37
C ALA A 226 2.40 -1.11 -21.06
N ARG A 227 2.05 -0.08 -20.28
CA ARG A 227 1.26 -0.23 -19.04
C ARG A 227 -0.11 -0.85 -19.31
N PHE A 228 -0.75 -0.55 -20.43
CA PHE A 228 -2.03 -1.17 -20.78
C PHE A 228 -1.87 -2.65 -21.14
N LEU A 229 -0.77 -3.01 -21.80
CA LEU A 229 -0.43 -4.38 -22.18
C LEU A 229 -0.11 -5.27 -20.97
N GLU A 230 0.40 -4.72 -19.87
CA GLU A 230 0.59 -5.44 -18.59
C GLU A 230 -0.73 -6.03 -18.05
N TYR A 231 -1.87 -5.43 -18.39
CA TYR A 231 -3.19 -5.88 -17.96
C TYR A 231 -3.86 -6.84 -18.95
N VAL A 232 -3.21 -7.21 -20.05
CA VAL A 232 -3.77 -8.11 -21.06
C VAL A 232 -3.93 -9.52 -20.48
N GLY A 233 -5.14 -10.06 -20.58
CA GLY A 233 -5.41 -11.44 -20.15
C GLY A 233 -4.82 -12.46 -21.12
N THR A 234 -4.52 -13.66 -20.63
CA THR A 234 -3.86 -14.74 -21.40
C THR A 234 -4.67 -15.29 -22.58
N THR A 235 -5.97 -14.97 -22.71
CA THR A 235 -6.82 -15.40 -23.84
C THR A 235 -8.00 -14.44 -24.09
N GLY A 236 -7.90 -13.56 -25.10
CA GLY A 236 -8.86 -12.46 -25.35
C GLY A 236 -10.35 -12.85 -25.43
N TYR A 237 -10.73 -13.88 -26.20
CA TYR A 237 -12.14 -14.28 -26.33
C TYR A 237 -12.71 -14.96 -25.08
N ARG A 238 -11.87 -15.64 -24.28
CA ARG A 238 -12.33 -16.28 -23.03
C ARG A 238 -12.70 -15.23 -21.98
N ASN A 239 -12.17 -14.02 -22.07
CA ASN A 239 -12.51 -12.94 -21.15
C ASN A 239 -13.97 -12.48 -21.26
N LEU A 240 -14.62 -12.61 -22.43
CA LEU A 240 -16.05 -12.30 -22.58
C LEU A 240 -16.95 -13.34 -21.91
N LEU A 241 -16.50 -14.59 -21.87
CA LEU A 241 -17.19 -15.69 -21.18
C LEU A 241 -16.79 -15.81 -19.71
N SER A 242 -15.92 -14.91 -19.22
CA SER A 242 -15.58 -14.86 -17.81
C SER A 242 -16.82 -14.52 -16.97
N PHE A 243 -16.84 -15.02 -15.73
CA PHE A 243 -17.90 -14.72 -14.78
C PHE A 243 -18.11 -13.20 -14.62
N ALA A 244 -17.02 -12.42 -14.61
CA ALA A 244 -17.07 -10.97 -14.47
C ALA A 244 -17.77 -10.26 -15.64
N SER A 245 -17.56 -10.73 -16.87
CA SER A 245 -18.24 -10.23 -18.07
C SER A 245 -19.71 -10.65 -18.09
N LEU A 246 -19.99 -11.93 -17.80
CA LEU A 246 -21.36 -12.46 -17.78
C LEU A 246 -22.23 -11.79 -16.72
N ALA A 247 -21.68 -11.55 -15.52
CA ALA A 247 -22.37 -10.81 -14.47
C ALA A 247 -22.74 -9.39 -14.92
N ARG A 248 -21.85 -8.68 -15.62
CA ARG A 248 -22.12 -7.33 -16.13
C ARG A 248 -23.14 -7.34 -17.28
N ILE A 249 -23.11 -8.35 -18.14
CA ILE A 249 -24.14 -8.54 -19.18
C ILE A 249 -25.51 -8.77 -18.51
N ALA A 250 -25.58 -9.63 -17.50
CA ALA A 250 -26.81 -9.88 -16.76
C ALA A 250 -27.34 -8.62 -16.06
N LEU A 251 -26.48 -7.84 -15.41
CA LEU A 251 -26.85 -6.56 -14.79
C LEU A 251 -27.30 -5.51 -15.81
N PHE A 252 -26.64 -5.45 -16.97
CA PHE A 252 -27.05 -4.57 -18.07
C PHE A 252 -28.46 -4.94 -18.56
N ILE A 253 -28.71 -6.22 -18.85
CA ILE A 253 -30.02 -6.72 -19.28
C ILE A 253 -31.08 -6.42 -18.22
N GLY A 254 -30.81 -6.77 -16.96
CA GLY A 254 -31.70 -6.51 -15.83
C GLY A 254 -32.07 -5.03 -15.72
N THR A 255 -31.10 -4.13 -15.84
CA THR A 255 -31.35 -2.68 -15.81
C THR A 255 -32.17 -2.20 -17.01
N VAL A 256 -31.89 -2.72 -18.22
CA VAL A 256 -32.61 -2.34 -19.45
C VAL A 256 -34.08 -2.79 -19.42
N LEU A 257 -34.40 -3.90 -18.74
CA LEU A 257 -35.78 -4.38 -18.56
C LEU A 257 -36.62 -3.36 -17.77
N PHE A 258 -36.04 -2.70 -16.78
CA PHE A 258 -36.71 -1.70 -15.95
C PHE A 258 -36.49 -0.25 -16.42
N TYR A 259 -35.74 -0.03 -17.51
CA TYR A 259 -35.30 1.29 -17.97
C TYR A 259 -36.41 2.34 -17.96
N LYS A 260 -37.59 2.03 -18.55
CA LYS A 260 -38.70 3.00 -18.63
C LYS A 260 -39.21 3.48 -17.27
N ALA A 261 -39.22 2.61 -16.25
CA ALA A 261 -39.69 2.98 -14.91
C ALA A 261 -38.65 3.79 -14.14
N ILE A 262 -37.37 3.47 -14.31
CA ILE A 262 -36.28 4.11 -13.57
C ILE A 262 -35.74 5.38 -14.23
N THR A 263 -36.17 5.72 -15.45
CA THR A 263 -35.78 6.95 -16.17
C THR A 263 -36.94 7.94 -16.30
N SER A 264 -37.73 8.12 -15.24
CA SER A 264 -38.91 9.00 -15.21
C SER A 264 -38.58 10.47 -15.44
N ASP A 265 -37.40 10.91 -15.00
CA ASP A 265 -36.91 12.28 -15.07
C ASP A 265 -35.51 12.33 -15.70
N THR A 266 -35.11 13.54 -16.12
CA THR A 266 -33.83 13.76 -16.83
C THR A 266 -32.62 13.35 -16.00
N TYR A 267 -32.64 13.59 -14.69
CA TYR A 267 -31.53 13.25 -13.81
C TYR A 267 -31.38 11.72 -13.70
N SER A 268 -32.46 11.01 -13.34
CA SER A 268 -32.46 9.55 -13.25
C SER A 268 -32.08 8.90 -14.59
N LYS A 269 -32.54 9.46 -15.71
CA LYS A 269 -32.13 9.02 -17.06
C LYS A 269 -30.62 9.15 -17.28
N ASN A 270 -30.02 10.27 -16.91
CA ASN A 270 -28.58 10.49 -17.06
C ASN A 270 -27.76 9.51 -16.20
N ILE A 271 -28.18 9.28 -14.95
CA ILE A 271 -27.54 8.31 -14.04
C ILE A 271 -27.62 6.88 -14.59
N VAL A 272 -28.81 6.44 -15.02
CA VAL A 272 -29.00 5.09 -15.59
C VAL A 272 -28.24 4.94 -16.89
N ASN A 273 -28.22 5.96 -17.75
CA ASN A 273 -27.44 5.95 -18.98
C ASN A 273 -25.94 5.81 -18.70
N ALA A 274 -25.39 6.61 -17.77
CA ALA A 274 -23.99 6.54 -17.37
C ALA A 274 -23.64 5.15 -16.80
N PHE A 275 -24.50 4.60 -15.94
CA PHE A 275 -24.33 3.26 -15.39
C PHE A 275 -24.25 2.18 -16.49
N LEU A 276 -25.16 2.21 -17.46
CA LEU A 276 -25.19 1.27 -18.59
C LEU A 276 -23.98 1.44 -19.53
N LEU A 277 -23.54 2.68 -19.77
CA LEU A 277 -22.34 2.98 -20.54
C LEU A 277 -21.08 2.43 -19.86
N GLY A 278 -21.05 2.40 -18.52
CA GLY A 278 -19.99 1.74 -17.76
C GLY A 278 -19.80 0.26 -18.11
N PHE A 279 -20.90 -0.48 -18.30
CA PHE A 279 -20.83 -1.87 -18.74
C PHE A 279 -20.37 -2.01 -20.19
N ALA A 280 -20.83 -1.12 -21.07
CA ALA A 280 -20.35 -1.08 -22.46
C ALA A 280 -18.83 -0.81 -22.51
N LEU A 281 -18.34 0.12 -21.70
CA LEU A 281 -16.92 0.45 -21.58
C LEU A 281 -16.10 -0.74 -21.05
N TYR A 282 -16.58 -1.43 -20.02
CA TYR A 282 -15.94 -2.63 -19.51
C TYR A 282 -15.75 -3.68 -20.62
N LEU A 283 -16.81 -3.94 -21.39
CA LEU A 283 -16.76 -4.95 -22.44
C LEU A 283 -15.81 -4.56 -23.56
N ALA A 284 -15.83 -3.30 -24.01
CA ALA A 284 -14.91 -2.78 -25.01
C ALA A 284 -13.43 -3.00 -24.63
N LEU A 285 -13.13 -2.97 -23.33
CA LEU A 285 -11.78 -3.13 -22.79
C LEU A 285 -11.51 -4.51 -22.18
N SER A 286 -12.41 -5.48 -22.37
CA SER A 286 -12.32 -6.81 -21.73
C SER A 286 -11.09 -7.64 -22.15
N PHE A 287 -10.36 -7.23 -23.20
CA PHE A 287 -9.05 -7.78 -23.52
C PHE A 287 -7.99 -7.46 -22.44
N ALA A 288 -8.21 -6.43 -21.63
CA ALA A 288 -7.44 -6.09 -20.44
C ALA A 288 -8.36 -5.98 -19.19
N PRO A 289 -8.78 -7.11 -18.59
CA PRO A 289 -9.85 -7.16 -17.59
C PRO A 289 -9.63 -6.27 -16.35
N VAL A 290 -8.39 -6.14 -15.91
CA VAL A 290 -8.04 -5.29 -14.74
C VAL A 290 -8.22 -3.82 -15.07
N ALA A 291 -7.70 -3.36 -16.22
CA ALA A 291 -7.89 -1.99 -16.69
C ALA A 291 -9.38 -1.70 -16.96
N ALA A 292 -10.09 -2.62 -17.60
CA ALA A 292 -11.54 -2.52 -17.82
C ALA A 292 -12.31 -2.37 -16.51
N GLY A 293 -11.97 -3.17 -15.49
CA GLY A 293 -12.55 -3.08 -14.16
C GLY A 293 -12.32 -1.72 -13.50
N ARG A 294 -11.09 -1.18 -13.59
CA ARG A 294 -10.72 0.12 -13.04
C ARG A 294 -11.40 1.29 -13.76
N PHE A 295 -11.58 1.23 -15.07
CA PHE A 295 -12.25 2.30 -15.79
C PHE A 295 -13.78 2.26 -15.64
N ALA A 296 -14.37 1.07 -15.64
CA ALA A 296 -15.80 0.92 -15.49
C ALA A 296 -16.30 1.24 -14.07
N SER A 297 -15.45 1.16 -13.04
CA SER A 297 -15.84 1.37 -11.64
C SER A 297 -16.39 2.77 -11.37
N TYR A 298 -15.89 3.79 -12.08
CA TYR A 298 -16.40 5.17 -12.02
C TYR A 298 -17.87 5.31 -12.41
N TYR A 299 -18.37 4.39 -13.24
CA TYR A 299 -19.76 4.34 -13.65
C TYR A 299 -20.54 3.29 -12.86
N TYR A 300 -19.88 2.17 -12.52
CA TYR A 300 -20.47 1.07 -11.79
C TYR A 300 -20.88 1.47 -10.36
N ILE A 301 -20.19 2.45 -9.75
CA ILE A 301 -20.56 3.04 -8.45
C ILE A 301 -22.01 3.56 -8.42
N LEU A 302 -22.56 3.93 -9.58
CA LEU A 302 -23.96 4.37 -9.71
C LEU A 302 -24.98 3.26 -9.42
N ALA A 303 -24.55 1.98 -9.32
CA ALA A 303 -25.38 0.90 -8.79
C ALA A 303 -25.99 1.24 -7.42
N ILE A 304 -25.29 2.05 -6.61
CA ILE A 304 -25.76 2.56 -5.32
C ILE A 304 -27.11 3.30 -5.46
N LEU A 305 -27.38 3.95 -6.58
CA LEU A 305 -28.68 4.60 -6.86
C LEU A 305 -29.58 3.73 -7.75
N VAL A 306 -29.01 3.10 -8.78
CA VAL A 306 -29.79 2.35 -9.79
C VAL A 306 -30.48 1.13 -9.18
N PHE A 307 -29.82 0.38 -8.29
CA PHE A 307 -30.44 -0.81 -7.67
C PHE A 307 -31.62 -0.45 -6.77
N PRO A 308 -31.52 0.56 -5.87
CA PRO A 308 -32.69 1.07 -5.17
C PRO A 308 -33.81 1.53 -6.09
N MET A 309 -33.52 2.24 -7.19
CA MET A 309 -34.55 2.67 -8.16
C MET A 309 -35.28 1.47 -8.78
N ILE A 310 -34.58 0.38 -9.09
CA ILE A 310 -35.20 -0.84 -9.61
C ILE A 310 -36.13 -1.48 -8.57
N VAL A 311 -35.73 -1.50 -7.29
CA VAL A 311 -36.56 -2.07 -6.22
C VAL A 311 -37.79 -1.20 -5.94
N THR A 312 -37.66 0.13 -5.96
CA THR A 312 -38.76 1.05 -5.63
C THR A 312 -39.72 1.26 -6.80
N LYS A 313 -39.22 1.50 -8.01
CA LYS A 313 -40.03 1.84 -9.20
C LYS A 313 -40.29 0.67 -10.14
N GLY A 314 -39.40 -0.33 -10.16
CA GLY A 314 -39.52 -1.49 -11.05
C GLY A 314 -40.85 -2.26 -10.97
N PRO A 315 -41.45 -2.46 -9.77
CA PRO A 315 -42.75 -3.10 -9.63
C PRO A 315 -43.91 -2.41 -10.38
N GLU A 316 -43.84 -1.09 -10.61
CA GLU A 316 -44.88 -0.34 -11.35
C GLU A 316 -45.07 -0.84 -12.79
N VAL A 317 -44.00 -1.38 -13.39
CA VAL A 317 -44.03 -1.99 -14.74
C VAL A 317 -44.95 -3.22 -14.80
N TYR A 318 -45.08 -3.94 -13.68
CA TYR A 318 -45.78 -5.22 -13.59
C TYR A 318 -46.92 -5.18 -12.56
N ALA A 319 -47.73 -4.11 -12.60
CA ALA A 319 -48.78 -3.81 -11.61
C ALA A 319 -49.72 -4.99 -11.26
N ARG A 320 -49.97 -5.92 -12.21
CA ARG A 320 -50.84 -7.10 -11.97
C ARG A 320 -50.22 -8.19 -11.08
N LEU A 321 -48.89 -8.22 -10.96
CA LEU A 321 -48.12 -9.20 -10.16
C LEU A 321 -47.20 -8.48 -9.16
N PHE A 322 -47.56 -7.26 -8.77
CA PHE A 322 -46.70 -6.29 -8.08
C PHE A 322 -45.98 -6.87 -6.86
N SER A 323 -46.70 -7.57 -5.97
CA SER A 323 -46.13 -8.12 -4.73
C SER A 323 -45.13 -9.25 -4.99
N ALA A 324 -45.46 -10.20 -5.87
CA ALA A 324 -44.58 -11.33 -6.20
C ALA A 324 -43.32 -10.87 -6.94
N VAL A 325 -43.46 -9.94 -7.89
CA VAL A 325 -42.33 -9.36 -8.62
C VAL A 325 -41.43 -8.55 -7.70
N HIS A 326 -42.01 -7.75 -6.79
CA HIS A 326 -41.23 -6.97 -5.83
C HIS A 326 -40.44 -7.86 -4.87
N ILE A 327 -41.06 -8.92 -4.33
CA ILE A 327 -40.37 -9.92 -3.49
C ILE A 327 -39.23 -10.56 -4.27
N LEU A 328 -39.47 -11.03 -5.50
CA LEU A 328 -38.45 -11.67 -6.32
C LEU A 328 -37.24 -10.75 -6.60
N ILE A 329 -37.49 -9.51 -7.03
CA ILE A 329 -36.43 -8.52 -7.31
C ILE A 329 -35.62 -8.24 -6.04
N THR A 330 -36.31 -8.02 -4.92
CA THR A 330 -35.66 -7.72 -3.64
C THR A 330 -34.83 -8.90 -3.14
N SER A 331 -35.37 -10.13 -3.18
CA SER A 331 -34.65 -11.34 -2.81
C SER A 331 -33.43 -11.58 -3.70
N ALA A 332 -33.58 -11.40 -5.02
CA ALA A 332 -32.46 -11.53 -5.96
C ALA A 332 -31.34 -10.52 -5.66
N LEU A 333 -31.71 -9.26 -5.36
CA LEU A 333 -30.75 -8.24 -4.97
C LEU A 333 -30.05 -8.59 -3.65
N VAL A 334 -30.78 -9.00 -2.61
CA VAL A 334 -30.18 -9.36 -1.31
C VAL A 334 -29.22 -10.53 -1.45
N ILE A 335 -29.57 -11.56 -2.23
CA ILE A 335 -28.68 -12.69 -2.53
C ILE A 335 -27.44 -12.19 -3.27
N PHE A 336 -27.60 -11.37 -4.30
CA PHE A 336 -26.49 -10.79 -5.06
C PHE A 336 -25.54 -9.97 -4.17
N LEU A 337 -26.08 -9.16 -3.25
CA LEU A 337 -25.28 -8.37 -2.30
C LEU A 337 -24.56 -9.26 -1.29
N GLY A 338 -25.20 -10.33 -0.80
CA GLY A 338 -24.56 -11.30 0.09
C GLY A 338 -23.40 -12.02 -0.59
N VAL A 339 -23.60 -12.49 -1.83
CA VAL A 339 -22.55 -13.11 -2.64
C VAL A 339 -21.42 -12.12 -2.94
N SER A 340 -21.75 -10.86 -3.24
CA SER A 340 -20.76 -9.80 -3.46
C SER A 340 -19.89 -9.59 -2.22
N LEU A 341 -20.50 -9.48 -1.04
CA LEU A 341 -19.76 -9.33 0.22
C LEU A 341 -18.86 -10.54 0.49
N MET A 342 -19.38 -11.76 0.34
CA MET A 342 -18.58 -12.99 0.51
C MET A 342 -17.37 -13.01 -0.42
N LYS A 343 -17.57 -12.62 -1.68
CA LYS A 343 -16.51 -12.52 -2.68
C LYS A 343 -15.47 -11.46 -2.29
N GLU A 344 -15.89 -10.29 -1.78
CA GLU A 344 -14.95 -9.27 -1.32
C GLU A 344 -14.14 -9.71 -0.08
N VAL A 345 -14.77 -10.38 0.89
CA VAL A 345 -14.06 -10.92 2.07
C VAL A 345 -13.05 -12.01 1.67
N SER A 346 -13.45 -12.93 0.78
CA SER A 346 -12.54 -13.98 0.26
C SER A 346 -11.37 -13.38 -0.51
N THR A 347 -11.65 -12.44 -1.42
CA THR A 347 -10.61 -11.78 -2.22
C THR A 347 -9.62 -11.05 -1.33
N MET A 348 -10.11 -10.36 -0.29
CA MET A 348 -9.25 -9.68 0.68
C MET A 348 -8.35 -10.66 1.42
N ALA A 349 -8.87 -11.79 1.90
CA ALA A 349 -8.08 -12.80 2.60
C ALA A 349 -7.03 -13.47 1.70
N GLU A 350 -7.38 -13.72 0.43
CA GLU A 350 -6.45 -14.24 -0.57
C GLU A 350 -5.33 -13.23 -0.86
N GLN A 351 -5.66 -11.96 -1.08
CA GLN A 351 -4.70 -10.93 -1.47
C GLN A 351 -3.79 -10.46 -0.32
N THR A 352 -4.26 -10.56 0.93
CA THR A 352 -3.40 -10.31 2.10
C THR A 352 -2.62 -11.55 2.56
N GLU A 353 -2.80 -12.68 1.85
CA GLU A 353 -2.24 -13.99 2.20
C GLU A 353 -2.50 -14.36 3.67
N TYR A 354 -3.76 -14.22 4.08
CA TYR A 354 -4.18 -14.46 5.46
C TYR A 354 -3.99 -15.93 5.86
N VAL A 355 -3.39 -16.14 7.04
CA VAL A 355 -3.15 -17.47 7.61
C VAL A 355 -4.42 -17.96 8.31
N GLY A 356 -5.36 -18.52 7.52
CA GLY A 356 -6.60 -19.09 8.04
C GLY A 356 -7.63 -19.37 6.94
N ASP A 357 -8.88 -19.63 7.34
CA ASP A 357 -9.98 -19.79 6.37
C ASP A 357 -10.32 -18.44 5.72
N ALA A 358 -10.03 -18.31 4.42
CA ALA A 358 -10.28 -17.11 3.63
C ALA A 358 -11.74 -16.63 3.67
N ARG A 359 -12.72 -17.54 3.85
CA ARG A 359 -14.15 -17.18 3.90
C ARG A 359 -14.57 -16.57 5.23
N MET A 360 -13.78 -16.83 6.27
CA MET A 360 -14.05 -16.49 7.66
C MET A 360 -12.92 -15.65 8.25
N MET A 361 -12.27 -14.82 7.43
CA MET A 361 -11.25 -13.89 7.90
C MET A 361 -11.82 -13.04 9.04
N PRO A 362 -11.24 -13.09 10.25
CA PRO A 362 -11.67 -12.29 11.37
C PRO A 362 -11.40 -10.81 11.07
N TYR A 363 -12.20 -9.93 11.67
CA TYR A 363 -11.93 -8.51 11.60
C TYR A 363 -10.90 -8.15 12.67
N THR A 364 -9.70 -7.80 12.24
CA THR A 364 -8.61 -7.39 13.11
C THR A 364 -8.65 -5.87 13.32
N THR A 365 -8.54 -5.46 14.57
CA THR A 365 -8.54 -4.07 15.00
C THR A 365 -7.16 -3.63 15.45
N LEU A 366 -6.95 -2.32 15.56
CA LEU A 366 -5.74 -1.75 16.15
C LEU A 366 -5.48 -2.22 17.60
N MET A 367 -6.52 -2.66 18.33
CA MET A 367 -6.41 -3.13 19.72
C MET A 367 -5.99 -4.60 19.84
N ASN A 368 -6.18 -5.39 18.78
CA ASN A 368 -5.80 -6.81 18.71
C ASN A 368 -4.96 -7.09 17.46
N LYS A 369 -4.10 -6.13 17.09
CA LYS A 369 -3.26 -6.22 15.90
C LYS A 369 -2.24 -7.35 16.04
N ASP A 370 -2.09 -8.12 14.98
CA ASP A 370 -1.08 -9.18 14.85
C ASP A 370 -0.72 -9.32 13.38
N ALA A 371 0.45 -8.80 13.01
CA ALA A 371 0.91 -8.82 11.61
C ALA A 371 1.27 -10.23 11.14
N THR A 372 1.57 -11.15 12.06
CA THR A 372 2.01 -12.53 11.73
C THR A 372 0.89 -13.36 11.07
N GLN A 373 -0.35 -12.88 11.16
CA GLN A 373 -1.52 -13.46 10.50
C GLN A 373 -1.54 -13.21 8.98
N PHE A 374 -0.64 -12.37 8.46
CA PHE A 374 -0.59 -11.98 7.06
C PHE A 374 0.77 -12.34 6.47
N LYS A 375 0.78 -13.18 5.44
CA LYS A 375 2.03 -13.62 4.78
C LYS A 375 2.47 -12.72 3.63
N SER A 376 1.70 -11.66 3.31
CA SER A 376 2.09 -10.74 2.24
C SER A 376 3.45 -10.08 2.54
N THR A 377 4.25 -9.91 1.49
CA THR A 377 5.56 -9.24 1.52
C THR A 377 5.56 -7.94 2.33
N TYR A 378 4.55 -7.09 2.10
CA TYR A 378 4.47 -5.80 2.77
C TYR A 378 4.11 -5.94 4.25
N ALA A 379 3.34 -6.96 4.65
CA ALA A 379 3.08 -7.23 6.06
C ALA A 379 4.36 -7.62 6.80
N HIS A 380 5.18 -8.48 6.20
CA HIS A 380 6.49 -8.87 6.73
C HIS A 380 7.42 -7.66 6.88
N LEU A 381 7.50 -6.82 5.83
CA LEU A 381 8.30 -5.60 5.88
C LEU A 381 7.84 -4.63 6.98
N VAL A 382 6.52 -4.39 7.07
CA VAL A 382 5.94 -3.54 8.14
C VAL A 382 6.25 -4.11 9.53
N TYR A 383 6.11 -5.42 9.71
CA TYR A 383 6.41 -6.08 10.98
C TYR A 383 7.89 -5.92 11.38
N ASP A 384 8.84 -6.19 10.47
CA ASP A 384 10.27 -5.98 10.75
C ASP A 384 10.55 -4.52 11.13
N TYR A 385 9.90 -3.55 10.45
CA TYR A 385 10.04 -2.14 10.82
C TYR A 385 9.49 -1.80 12.20
N GLU A 386 8.30 -2.30 12.56
CA GLU A 386 7.75 -2.08 13.90
C GLU A 386 8.70 -2.63 14.98
N GLN A 387 9.33 -3.80 14.74
CA GLN A 387 10.31 -4.38 15.66
C GLN A 387 11.59 -3.53 15.80
N ARG A 388 12.08 -2.95 14.70
CA ARG A 388 13.25 -2.04 14.72
C ARG A 388 12.97 -0.76 15.53
N ASP A 389 11.76 -0.22 15.44
CA ASP A 389 11.36 1.01 16.15
C ASP A 389 11.31 0.78 17.68
N VAL A 390 10.79 -0.37 18.11
CA VAL A 390 10.78 -0.77 19.53
C VAL A 390 12.21 -0.85 20.07
N ARG A 391 13.12 -1.54 19.36
CA ARG A 391 14.53 -1.64 19.75
C ARG A 391 15.20 -0.27 19.85
N TYR A 392 14.89 0.65 18.95
CA TYR A 392 15.42 2.02 19.00
C TYR A 392 14.98 2.78 20.25
N LEU A 393 13.70 2.70 20.63
CA LEU A 393 13.19 3.35 21.83
C LEU A 393 13.85 2.79 23.10
N ASP A 394 14.02 1.48 23.18
CA ASP A 394 14.73 0.81 24.28
C ASP A 394 16.19 1.25 24.36
N PHE A 395 16.84 1.40 23.20
CA PHE A 395 18.23 1.82 23.12
C PHE A 395 18.41 3.27 23.56
N LYS A 396 17.57 4.17 23.04
CA LYS A 396 17.54 5.59 23.40
C LYS A 396 17.37 5.81 24.91
N ALA A 397 16.59 4.98 25.59
CA ALA A 397 16.42 5.06 27.04
C ALA A 397 17.71 4.72 27.82
N LYS A 398 18.56 3.82 27.28
CA LYS A 398 19.81 3.38 27.90
C LYS A 398 21.02 4.22 27.49
N GLU A 399 20.91 4.93 26.38
CA GLU A 399 21.98 5.71 25.74
C GLU A 399 22.80 6.56 26.73
N PRO A 400 22.20 7.40 27.61
CA PRO A 400 22.98 8.29 28.47
C PRO A 400 23.93 7.57 29.44
N THR A 401 23.54 6.37 29.90
CA THR A 401 24.37 5.56 30.81
C THR A 401 25.54 4.91 30.08
N VAL A 402 25.33 4.52 28.82
CA VAL A 402 26.37 3.94 27.97
C VAL A 402 27.37 5.02 27.54
N THR A 403 26.89 6.19 27.15
CA THR A 403 27.74 7.29 26.67
C THR A 403 28.52 8.01 27.77
N GLY A 404 28.06 7.94 29.02
CA GLY A 404 28.70 8.57 30.17
C GLY A 404 29.91 7.81 30.72
N ASN A 405 30.08 6.53 30.38
CA ASN A 405 31.17 5.70 30.88
C ASN A 405 32.20 5.41 29.77
N ILE A 406 33.38 6.01 29.88
CA ILE A 406 34.47 5.79 28.92
C ILE A 406 35.37 4.65 29.40
N LYS A 407 35.69 3.74 28.48
CA LYS A 407 36.60 2.61 28.70
C LYS A 407 37.82 2.74 27.79
N PRO A 408 39.04 2.47 28.27
CA PRO A 408 40.23 2.57 27.43
C PRO A 408 40.16 1.58 26.25
N ALA A 409 40.48 2.07 25.05
CA ALA A 409 40.62 1.26 23.86
C ALA A 409 41.81 0.30 23.96
N ARG A 410 41.72 -0.84 23.28
CA ARG A 410 42.79 -1.83 23.19
C ARG A 410 43.13 -2.11 21.73
N GLU A 411 44.36 -2.49 21.42
CA GLU A 411 44.80 -2.75 20.03
C GLU A 411 44.00 -3.84 19.34
N GLN A 412 43.51 -4.83 20.10
CA GLN A 412 42.67 -5.92 19.61
C GLN A 412 41.18 -5.59 19.48
N ASP A 413 40.76 -4.41 19.95
CA ASP A 413 39.36 -4.00 19.82
C ASP A 413 39.10 -3.50 18.39
N THR A 414 37.88 -3.75 17.91
CA THR A 414 37.35 -3.15 16.69
C THR A 414 36.35 -2.07 17.06
N PHE A 415 36.25 -1.04 16.20
CA PHE A 415 35.48 0.16 16.51
C PHE A 415 34.50 0.55 15.42
N VAL A 416 33.44 1.24 15.84
CA VAL A 416 32.39 1.76 14.96
C VAL A 416 32.01 3.19 15.35
N SER A 417 31.79 4.04 14.33
CA SER A 417 31.28 5.39 14.50
C SER A 417 29.75 5.39 14.47
N VAL A 418 29.15 5.95 15.51
CA VAL A 418 27.70 5.96 15.71
C VAL A 418 27.20 7.33 16.15
N TRP A 419 25.99 7.70 15.75
CA TRP A 419 25.32 8.92 16.18
C TRP A 419 24.72 8.74 17.57
N SER A 420 25.05 9.67 18.47
CA SER A 420 24.44 9.80 19.78
C SER A 420 23.36 10.88 19.75
N GLU A 421 22.10 10.52 20.04
CA GLU A 421 21.04 11.51 20.25
C GLU A 421 21.23 12.27 21.57
N SER A 422 21.80 11.66 22.61
CA SER A 422 21.99 12.33 23.89
C SER A 422 23.07 13.43 23.80
N LEU A 423 24.13 13.21 23.03
CA LEU A 423 25.23 14.16 22.84
C LEU A 423 25.13 15.00 21.56
N GLN A 424 24.17 14.70 20.67
CA GLN A 424 23.99 15.36 19.37
C GLN A 424 25.28 15.36 18.50
N THR A 425 26.01 14.25 18.51
CA THR A 425 27.29 14.12 17.82
C THR A 425 27.62 12.64 17.54
N TYR A 426 28.57 12.38 16.64
CA TYR A 426 29.12 11.04 16.44
C TYR A 426 30.12 10.69 17.53
N ILE A 427 29.96 9.49 18.08
CA ILE A 427 30.84 8.88 19.08
C ILE A 427 31.44 7.57 18.54
N TYR A 428 32.38 7.02 19.28
CA TYR A 428 33.12 5.82 18.90
C TYR A 428 32.93 4.73 19.95
N LEU A 429 32.46 3.58 19.50
CA LEU A 429 32.21 2.41 20.34
C LEU A 429 33.12 1.26 19.94
N ASN A 430 33.48 0.42 20.90
CA ASN A 430 34.11 -0.87 20.63
C ASN A 430 33.07 -1.98 20.35
N GLN A 431 33.53 -3.18 20.01
CA GLN A 431 32.70 -4.38 19.82
C GLN A 431 31.84 -4.80 21.02
N ARG A 432 32.08 -4.25 22.21
CA ARG A 432 31.28 -4.49 23.43
C ARG A 432 30.20 -3.41 23.64
N GLY A 433 30.11 -2.42 22.76
CA GLY A 433 29.20 -1.28 22.90
C GLY A 433 29.64 -0.25 23.92
N GLU A 434 30.91 -0.27 24.34
CA GLU A 434 31.45 0.69 25.30
C GLU A 434 32.03 1.89 24.55
N ARG A 435 31.77 3.11 25.03
CA ARG A 435 32.41 4.33 24.52
C ARG A 435 33.89 4.31 24.87
N VAL A 436 34.76 4.57 23.90
CA VAL A 436 36.21 4.40 24.08
C VAL A 436 37.03 5.69 24.12
N THR A 437 36.43 6.82 23.80
CA THR A 437 37.12 8.11 23.78
C THR A 437 36.14 9.26 24.04
N ASP A 438 36.68 10.37 24.55
CA ASP A 438 35.97 11.64 24.64
C ASP A 438 35.84 12.35 23.29
N LEU A 439 36.62 11.96 22.28
CA LEU A 439 36.55 12.52 20.94
C LEU A 439 35.14 12.35 20.34
N THR A 440 34.61 13.42 19.78
CA THR A 440 33.33 13.44 19.07
C THR A 440 33.49 14.09 17.70
N SER A 441 32.52 13.87 16.81
CA SER A 441 32.55 14.44 15.45
C SER A 441 31.16 14.84 14.96
N ASN A 442 31.08 15.93 14.20
CA ASN A 442 29.80 16.36 13.58
C ASN A 442 29.45 15.52 12.36
N THR A 443 30.40 14.75 11.83
CA THR A 443 30.21 13.89 10.65
C THR A 443 30.67 12.47 10.97
N ARG A 444 30.03 11.48 10.35
CA ARG A 444 30.48 10.09 10.49
C ARG A 444 31.91 9.99 9.99
N SER A 445 32.80 9.54 10.87
CA SER A 445 34.24 9.51 10.61
C SER A 445 34.66 8.09 10.19
N PRO A 446 35.38 7.92 9.06
CA PRO A 446 35.94 6.63 8.69
C PRO A 446 36.89 6.10 9.76
N ILE A 447 36.87 4.79 10.00
CA ILE A 447 37.71 4.12 10.98
C ILE A 447 38.46 2.99 10.28
N TYR A 448 39.77 2.92 10.48
CA TYR A 448 40.65 1.87 9.95
C TYR A 448 41.48 1.31 11.12
N GLY A 449 41.18 0.09 11.55
CA GLY A 449 41.73 -0.48 12.78
C GLY A 449 41.39 0.40 13.99
N TYR A 450 42.40 0.84 14.74
CA TYR A 450 42.29 1.78 15.86
C TYR A 450 42.46 3.26 15.45
N ASN A 451 42.53 3.57 14.16
CA ASN A 451 42.74 4.92 13.64
C ASN A 451 41.43 5.52 13.12
N ILE A 452 41.07 6.71 13.61
CA ILE A 452 39.92 7.49 13.15
C ILE A 452 40.42 8.60 12.22
N MET A 453 39.91 8.65 11.00
CA MET A 453 40.06 9.83 10.14
C MET A 453 38.99 10.84 10.50
N TYR A 454 39.38 11.99 11.05
CA TYR A 454 38.45 13.07 11.38
C TYR A 454 38.92 14.39 10.78
N PRO A 455 37.99 15.21 10.26
CA PRO A 455 38.32 16.51 9.71
C PRO A 455 38.76 17.46 10.83
N ASN A 456 39.95 18.04 10.67
CA ASN A 456 40.50 19.05 11.57
C ASN A 456 40.67 20.38 10.81
N PHE A 457 40.79 21.49 11.53
CA PHE A 457 40.98 22.81 10.91
C PHE A 457 42.31 23.40 11.35
N TYR A 458 43.24 23.56 10.41
CA TYR A 458 44.50 24.27 10.63
C TYR A 458 44.48 25.57 9.83
N GLY A 459 44.51 26.71 10.53
CA GLY A 459 44.47 28.03 9.88
C GLY A 459 43.19 28.31 9.06
N GLY A 460 42.07 27.64 9.39
CA GLY A 460 40.79 27.78 8.68
C GLY A 460 40.61 26.85 7.47
N TYR A 461 41.61 26.04 7.12
CA TYR A 461 41.49 25.04 6.06
C TYR A 461 41.19 23.65 6.65
N PRO A 462 40.27 22.87 6.05
CA PRO A 462 40.05 21.49 6.43
C PRO A 462 41.28 20.66 6.07
N ILE A 463 41.88 20.02 7.07
CA ILE A 463 42.94 19.03 6.93
C ILE A 463 42.47 17.76 7.62
N ASP A 464 42.57 16.62 6.94
CA ASP A 464 42.30 15.33 7.58
C ASP A 464 43.40 15.06 8.61
N SER A 465 42.99 14.76 9.84
CA SER A 465 43.89 14.28 10.90
C SER A 465 43.52 12.85 11.25
N VAL A 466 44.49 12.10 11.76
CA VAL A 466 44.24 10.75 12.26
C VAL A 466 44.38 10.73 13.76
N TYR A 467 43.32 10.32 14.44
CA TYR A 467 43.32 10.07 15.88
C TYR A 467 43.50 8.59 16.14
N ASN A 468 44.52 8.22 16.90
CA ASN A 468 44.74 6.85 17.32
C ASN A 468 44.01 6.60 18.65
N LEU A 469 43.02 5.71 18.64
CA LEU A 469 42.15 5.42 19.78
C LEU A 469 42.89 4.82 21.00
N VAL A 470 43.99 4.10 20.77
CA VAL A 470 44.72 3.38 21.82
C VAL A 470 45.74 4.28 22.51
N THR A 471 46.47 5.08 21.73
CA THR A 471 47.50 6.00 22.24
C THR A 471 46.98 7.40 22.54
N GLU A 472 45.73 7.68 22.15
CA GLU A 472 45.08 9.01 22.21
C GLU A 472 45.88 10.12 21.51
N SER A 473 46.71 9.75 20.53
CA SER A 473 47.58 10.67 19.80
C SER A 473 46.97 11.11 18.47
N ILE A 474 47.29 12.35 18.07
CA ILE A 474 46.91 12.91 16.77
C ILE A 474 48.13 12.93 15.88
N SER A 475 47.99 12.40 14.66
CA SER A 475 49.07 12.35 13.67
C SER A 475 48.58 12.72 12.26
N ASP A 476 49.55 12.99 11.39
CA ASP A 476 49.30 13.33 9.99
C ASP A 476 48.92 12.05 9.21
N PRO A 477 47.87 12.06 8.37
CA PRO A 477 47.50 10.88 7.57
C PRO A 477 48.65 10.29 6.75
N ARG A 478 49.61 11.14 6.34
CA ARG A 478 50.79 10.73 5.56
C ARG A 478 51.76 9.85 6.34
N THR A 479 51.70 9.85 7.67
CA THR A 479 52.63 9.08 8.52
C THR A 479 52.15 7.66 8.84
N ILE A 480 50.89 7.31 8.53
CA ILE A 480 50.26 6.02 8.90
C ILE A 480 50.00 5.13 7.66
N GLY A 481 50.62 5.50 6.53
CA GLY A 481 50.29 4.99 5.19
C GLY A 481 50.12 3.46 5.02
N PRO A 482 50.96 2.58 5.61
CA PRO A 482 50.86 1.14 5.33
C PRO A 482 49.65 0.45 5.96
N GLU A 483 49.34 0.74 7.23
CA GLU A 483 48.29 0.05 8.00
C GLU A 483 46.90 0.45 7.51
N VAL A 484 46.67 1.76 7.30
CA VAL A 484 45.42 2.29 6.76
C VAL A 484 45.16 1.78 5.34
N SER A 485 46.21 1.64 4.52
CA SER A 485 46.09 1.12 3.15
C SER A 485 45.69 -0.35 3.10
N LEU A 486 46.15 -1.16 4.05
CA LEU A 486 45.81 -2.59 4.15
C LEU A 486 44.34 -2.81 4.55
N ASP A 487 43.85 -2.06 5.54
CA ASP A 487 42.43 -2.12 5.94
C ASP A 487 41.52 -1.55 4.85
N PHE A 488 41.95 -0.49 4.16
CA PHE A 488 41.25 0.01 2.98
C PHE A 488 41.21 -1.01 1.84
N ALA A 489 42.30 -1.74 1.59
CA ALA A 489 42.32 -2.80 0.58
C ALA A 489 41.37 -3.95 0.93
N ARG A 490 41.34 -4.38 2.20
CA ARG A 490 40.45 -5.44 2.69
C ARG A 490 38.96 -5.09 2.60
N SER A 491 38.60 -3.84 2.87
CA SER A 491 37.21 -3.38 2.73
C SER A 491 36.71 -3.38 1.26
N ASN A 492 37.63 -3.42 0.29
CA ASN A 492 37.35 -3.45 -1.15
C ASN A 492 37.37 -4.85 -1.79
N GLU A 493 37.44 -5.95 -1.02
CA GLU A 493 37.43 -7.32 -1.56
C GLU A 493 36.24 -7.57 -2.51
N TYR A 494 36.45 -8.22 -3.65
CA TYR A 494 35.37 -8.66 -4.53
C TYR A 494 34.92 -10.07 -4.17
N PRO A 495 33.62 -10.29 -3.84
CA PRO A 495 33.16 -11.61 -3.44
C PRO A 495 33.08 -12.57 -4.63
N VAL A 496 33.34 -13.85 -4.37
CA VAL A 496 32.98 -14.93 -5.28
C VAL A 496 31.48 -15.15 -5.17
N THR A 497 30.78 -15.18 -6.30
CA THR A 497 29.31 -15.25 -6.32
C THR A 497 28.87 -16.58 -6.92
N VAL A 498 27.95 -17.28 -6.26
CA VAL A 498 27.41 -18.58 -6.68
C VAL A 498 25.89 -18.58 -6.53
N GLU A 499 25.17 -18.90 -7.61
CA GLU A 499 23.72 -19.16 -7.55
C GLU A 499 23.48 -20.55 -6.98
N MET A 500 22.48 -20.68 -6.11
CA MET A 500 22.18 -21.92 -5.41
C MET A 500 20.69 -22.24 -5.45
N THR A 501 20.38 -23.52 -5.30
CA THR A 501 19.03 -24.02 -5.08
C THR A 501 18.73 -24.15 -3.59
N GLN A 502 17.44 -24.15 -3.25
CA GLN A 502 16.99 -24.27 -1.86
C GLN A 502 17.49 -25.54 -1.15
N ASN A 503 17.65 -26.65 -1.89
CA ASN A 503 18.12 -27.93 -1.33
C ASN A 503 19.60 -27.91 -0.95
N GLU A 504 20.37 -26.95 -1.48
CA GLU A 504 21.80 -26.79 -1.20
C GLU A 504 22.04 -25.84 -0.02
N LEU A 505 21.01 -25.16 0.47
CA LEU A 505 21.11 -24.21 1.56
C LEU A 505 21.19 -24.94 2.91
N ASP A 506 22.09 -24.47 3.78
CA ASP A 506 22.26 -25.06 5.12
C ASP A 506 20.97 -24.98 5.96
N SER A 507 20.65 -26.06 6.68
CA SER A 507 19.45 -26.12 7.52
C SER A 507 19.39 -25.04 8.60
N ARG A 508 20.54 -24.55 9.07
CA ARG A 508 20.62 -23.45 10.06
C ARG A 508 20.18 -22.13 9.46
N ILE A 509 20.46 -21.90 8.17
CA ILE A 509 20.01 -20.70 7.45
C ILE A 509 18.52 -20.83 7.13
N LEU A 510 18.07 -22.02 6.69
CA LEU A 510 16.65 -22.29 6.44
C LEU A 510 15.79 -22.07 7.69
N ALA A 511 16.32 -22.38 8.88
CA ALA A 511 15.63 -22.18 10.15
C ALA A 511 15.35 -20.71 10.50
N LEU A 512 15.99 -19.75 9.82
CA LEU A 512 15.73 -18.31 10.00
C LEU A 512 14.47 -17.84 9.27
N PHE A 513 13.87 -18.68 8.42
CA PHE A 513 12.69 -18.35 7.63
C PHE A 513 11.48 -19.17 8.07
N ASP A 514 10.38 -18.49 8.37
CA ASP A 514 9.15 -19.13 8.87
C ASP A 514 8.49 -20.07 7.84
N ASP A 515 8.67 -19.80 6.54
CA ASP A 515 8.09 -20.58 5.44
C ASP A 515 9.06 -20.68 4.27
N VAL A 516 9.93 -21.68 4.33
CA VAL A 516 10.99 -21.89 3.32
C VAL A 516 10.44 -22.04 1.89
N THR A 517 9.16 -22.38 1.70
CA THR A 517 8.55 -22.47 0.36
C THR A 517 8.43 -21.12 -0.37
N GLN A 518 8.58 -20.02 0.36
CA GLN A 518 8.52 -18.66 -0.18
C GLN A 518 9.89 -18.14 -0.65
N ILE A 519 10.94 -18.98 -0.58
CA ILE A 519 12.25 -18.68 -1.14
C ILE A 519 12.23 -18.95 -2.64
N THR A 520 12.61 -17.95 -3.44
CA THR A 520 12.51 -18.01 -4.91
C THR A 520 13.87 -18.01 -5.61
N SER A 521 14.88 -17.40 -5.00
CA SER A 521 16.26 -17.43 -5.49
C SER A 521 17.23 -17.23 -4.34
N ILE A 522 18.42 -17.79 -4.48
CA ILE A 522 19.49 -17.73 -3.49
C ILE A 522 20.79 -17.43 -4.23
N LEU A 523 21.48 -16.40 -3.77
CA LEU A 523 22.79 -16.00 -4.25
C LEU A 523 23.77 -15.99 -3.07
N GLU A 524 24.74 -16.89 -3.08
CA GLU A 524 25.84 -16.88 -2.12
C GLU A 524 26.93 -15.92 -2.61
N ARG A 525 27.41 -15.07 -1.71
CA ARG A 525 28.57 -14.19 -1.90
C ARG A 525 29.62 -14.52 -0.85
N THR A 526 30.72 -15.13 -1.28
CA THR A 526 31.83 -15.55 -0.41
C THR A 526 32.93 -14.48 -0.40
N PHE A 527 33.34 -14.04 0.78
CA PHE A 527 34.44 -13.12 1.02
C PHE A 527 35.61 -13.90 1.64
N VAL A 528 36.54 -14.33 0.80
CA VAL A 528 37.62 -15.27 1.14
C VAL A 528 38.70 -14.61 2.01
N GLN A 529 39.00 -13.33 1.78
CA GLN A 529 40.01 -12.61 2.56
C GLN A 529 39.52 -12.21 3.95
N ASN A 530 38.21 -12.18 4.15
CA ASN A 530 37.56 -11.77 5.39
C ASN A 530 36.81 -12.92 6.10
N ASP A 531 36.91 -14.15 5.58
CA ASP A 531 36.38 -15.39 6.16
C ASP A 531 34.88 -15.37 6.51
N TYR A 532 34.04 -14.86 5.60
CA TYR A 532 32.58 -14.88 5.79
C TYR A 532 31.79 -15.01 4.48
N LYS A 533 30.50 -15.31 4.59
CA LYS A 533 29.55 -15.36 3.47
C LYS A 533 28.35 -14.47 3.72
N ILE A 534 27.78 -13.95 2.63
CA ILE A 534 26.47 -13.32 2.61
C ILE A 534 25.57 -14.12 1.68
N TYR A 535 24.46 -14.62 2.20
CA TYR A 535 23.38 -15.18 1.39
C TYR A 535 22.36 -14.10 1.09
N GLU A 536 22.21 -13.74 -0.17
CA GLU A 536 21.12 -12.92 -0.69
C GLU A 536 20.00 -13.85 -1.13
N ILE A 537 18.96 -13.94 -0.30
CA ILE A 537 17.83 -14.87 -0.41
C ILE A 537 16.58 -14.06 -0.74
N VAL A 538 15.98 -14.27 -1.91
CA VAL A 538 14.71 -13.64 -2.26
C VAL A 538 13.57 -14.40 -1.60
N PHE A 539 13.10 -13.87 -0.48
CA PHE A 539 12.01 -14.39 0.34
C PHE A 539 10.79 -13.50 0.21
N GLN A 540 9.62 -14.07 -0.13
CA GLN A 540 8.40 -13.29 -0.39
C GLN A 540 8.64 -12.14 -1.39
N THR A 541 9.40 -12.37 -2.47
CA THR A 541 9.79 -11.36 -3.49
C THR A 541 10.72 -10.23 -3.00
N VAL A 542 11.22 -10.28 -1.76
CA VAL A 542 12.15 -9.28 -1.22
C VAL A 542 13.53 -9.92 -1.00
N PRO A 543 14.62 -9.25 -1.43
CA PRO A 543 15.96 -9.71 -1.12
C PRO A 543 16.23 -9.55 0.38
N MET A 544 16.53 -10.68 1.02
CA MET A 544 16.91 -10.78 2.41
C MET A 544 18.36 -11.26 2.49
N HIS A 545 19.09 -10.77 3.47
CA HIS A 545 20.52 -11.02 3.61
C HIS A 545 20.79 -11.76 4.91
N VAL A 546 21.49 -12.89 4.83
CA VAL A 546 21.96 -13.66 5.99
C VAL A 546 23.47 -13.69 5.97
N TYR A 547 24.09 -13.37 7.10
CA TYR A 547 25.53 -13.36 7.27
C TYR A 547 25.97 -14.63 7.98
N THR A 548 26.95 -15.34 7.44
CA THR A 548 27.46 -16.58 8.04
C THR A 548 28.98 -16.59 8.07
N ASP A 549 29.55 -17.44 8.93
CA ASP A 549 30.93 -17.85 8.79
C ASP A 549 31.12 -18.77 7.56
N MET A 550 32.36 -19.20 7.31
CA MET A 550 32.70 -20.11 6.21
C MET A 550 32.06 -21.50 6.34
N ASP A 551 31.67 -21.88 7.55
CA ASP A 551 30.98 -23.14 7.88
C ASP A 551 29.45 -23.01 7.85
N ASN A 552 28.91 -21.93 7.26
CA ASN A 552 27.47 -21.63 7.13
C ASN A 552 26.72 -21.48 8.46
N LYS A 553 27.41 -21.22 9.58
CA LYS A 553 26.77 -20.86 10.83
C LYS A 553 26.35 -19.37 10.76
N PRO A 554 25.07 -19.03 11.02
CA PRO A 554 24.66 -17.64 11.11
C PRO A 554 25.48 -16.86 12.15
N LEU A 555 25.99 -15.69 11.76
CA LEU A 555 26.68 -14.76 12.67
C LEU A 555 25.68 -13.99 13.54
N VAL A 556 24.47 -13.80 13.02
CA VAL A 556 23.32 -13.23 13.73
C VAL A 556 22.14 -14.15 13.42
N ASP A 557 21.34 -14.49 14.44
CA ASP A 557 20.23 -15.44 14.33
C ASP A 557 18.99 -14.78 13.68
N ARG A 558 19.19 -14.08 12.55
CA ARG A 558 18.14 -13.43 11.75
C ARG A 558 18.64 -13.08 10.34
N HIS A 559 17.69 -12.77 9.47
CA HIS A 559 17.91 -12.12 8.18
C HIS A 559 17.68 -10.60 8.24
N PHE A 560 18.23 -9.89 7.24
CA PHE A 560 18.17 -8.44 7.11
C PHE A 560 17.66 -8.00 5.73
N SER A 561 16.84 -6.96 5.68
CA SER A 561 16.35 -6.38 4.42
C SER A 561 17.40 -5.61 3.62
N THR A 562 18.59 -5.37 4.19
CA THR A 562 19.72 -4.72 3.51
C THR A 562 20.98 -5.56 3.65
N GLY A 563 21.72 -5.66 2.55
CA GLY A 563 23.01 -6.34 2.47
C GLY A 563 24.13 -5.34 2.34
N THR A 564 24.97 -5.23 3.35
CA THR A 564 26.21 -4.46 3.30
C THR A 564 27.37 -5.39 3.63
N ARG A 565 28.61 -4.99 3.33
CA ARG A 565 29.78 -5.75 3.79
C ARG A 565 29.96 -5.56 5.29
N LEU A 566 30.65 -6.50 5.93
CA LEU A 566 31.07 -6.31 7.32
C LEU A 566 31.88 -5.02 7.45
N TYR A 567 31.42 -4.13 8.33
CA TYR A 567 32.14 -2.91 8.66
C TYR A 567 33.29 -3.27 9.61
N ASN A 568 34.52 -2.89 9.25
CA ASN A 568 35.74 -3.23 9.98
C ASN A 568 35.88 -4.72 10.34
N ASN A 569 35.35 -5.61 9.49
CA ASN A 569 35.37 -7.08 9.67
C ASN A 569 34.79 -7.60 11.00
N ALA A 570 34.04 -6.77 11.72
CA ALA A 570 33.51 -7.11 13.04
C ALA A 570 32.06 -6.69 13.26
N PHE A 571 31.52 -5.84 12.39
CA PHE A 571 30.18 -5.30 12.56
C PHE A 571 29.30 -5.57 11.34
N ILE A 572 28.09 -6.04 11.58
CA ILE A 572 27.01 -6.05 10.59
C ILE A 572 26.24 -4.75 10.76
N VAL A 573 26.23 -3.94 9.70
CA VAL A 573 25.53 -2.67 9.66
C VAL A 573 24.33 -2.81 8.73
N THR A 574 23.13 -2.78 9.30
CA THR A 574 21.88 -2.83 8.53
C THR A 574 21.19 -1.47 8.60
N GLU A 575 20.77 -0.97 7.45
CA GLU A 575 19.96 0.24 7.35
C GLU A 575 18.48 -0.13 7.19
N GLY A 576 17.61 0.59 7.90
CA GLY A 576 16.17 0.63 7.70
C GLY A 576 15.73 2.06 7.36
N PHE A 577 14.42 2.30 7.22
CA PHE A 577 13.93 3.65 6.87
C PHE A 577 14.05 4.67 8.00
N LYS A 578 13.91 4.22 9.25
CA LYS A 578 14.00 5.09 10.43
C LYS A 578 15.31 4.94 11.18
N THR A 579 15.87 3.73 11.18
CA THR A 579 16.94 3.35 12.08
C THR A 579 18.04 2.62 11.31
N ARG A 580 19.26 2.72 11.84
CA ARG A 580 20.42 1.90 11.49
C ARG A 580 20.78 1.09 12.72
N GLU A 581 20.89 -0.22 12.55
CA GLU A 581 21.27 -1.14 13.63
C GLU A 581 22.66 -1.69 13.36
N ILE A 582 23.43 -1.85 14.44
CA ILE A 582 24.81 -2.32 14.38
C ILE A 582 24.91 -3.54 15.27
N TYR A 583 25.21 -4.69 14.67
CA TYR A 583 25.39 -5.96 15.36
C TYR A 583 26.86 -6.35 15.36
N ASN A 584 27.28 -7.00 16.45
CA ASN A 584 28.50 -7.77 16.50
C ASN A 584 28.27 -9.16 15.86
N LEU A 585 29.35 -9.86 15.53
CA LEU A 585 29.30 -11.19 14.90
C LEU A 585 28.89 -12.33 15.85
N ASP A 586 28.63 -12.02 17.12
CA ASP A 586 28.17 -12.94 18.16
C ASP A 586 26.67 -12.79 18.46
N ASN A 587 25.89 -12.27 17.50
CA ASN A 587 24.46 -11.98 17.62
C ASN A 587 24.11 -10.84 18.61
N THR A 588 25.08 -10.08 19.12
CA THR A 588 24.81 -8.95 20.03
C THR A 588 24.47 -7.67 19.28
N LEU A 589 23.33 -7.05 19.59
CA LEU A 589 22.99 -5.70 19.13
C LEU A 589 23.77 -4.66 19.94
N ILE A 590 24.68 -3.96 19.27
CA ILE A 590 25.62 -3.01 19.89
C ILE A 590 25.04 -1.60 19.97
N TRP A 591 24.42 -1.14 18.89
CA TRP A 591 23.87 0.23 18.83
C TRP A 591 22.70 0.33 17.86
N VAL A 592 21.77 1.24 18.16
CA VAL A 592 20.69 1.64 17.26
C VAL A 592 20.65 3.15 17.17
N GLU A 593 20.71 3.69 15.95
CA GLU A 593 20.68 5.13 15.69
C GLU A 593 19.64 5.48 14.62
N PRO A 594 19.22 6.75 14.49
CA PRO A 594 18.42 7.19 13.35
C PRO A 594 19.14 6.97 12.02
N ALA A 595 18.41 6.55 10.98
CA ALA A 595 18.98 6.40 9.63
C ALA A 595 19.41 7.78 9.07
N GLN A 596 20.48 7.83 8.29
CA GLN A 596 21.07 9.10 7.82
C GLN A 596 20.11 9.97 6.97
N SER A 597 19.12 9.37 6.29
CA SER A 597 18.09 10.13 5.58
C SER A 597 17.16 10.93 6.51
N THR A 598 17.12 10.59 7.80
CA THR A 598 16.31 11.25 8.83
C THR A 598 17.05 12.41 9.50
N SER A 599 18.38 12.42 9.52
CA SER A 599 19.18 13.46 10.17
C SER A 599 19.18 14.78 9.40
N THR A 600 18.96 14.74 8.07
CA THR A 600 18.80 15.95 7.24
C THR A 600 17.51 16.74 7.52
N ILE A 601 16.58 16.21 8.32
CA ILE A 601 15.34 16.92 8.70
C ILE A 601 15.55 17.80 9.95
N LYS A 602 16.67 17.63 10.68
CA LYS A 602 16.95 18.36 11.93
C LYS A 602 17.88 19.59 11.78
N ASN A 603 18.23 20.02 10.57
CA ASN A 603 19.00 21.25 10.35
C ASN A 603 18.17 22.35 9.70
#